data_AF-A0A6C0JFY0-F1
#
_entry.id   AF-A0A6C0JFY0-F1
#
_cell.length_a   1.000
_cell.length_b   1.000
_cell.length_c   1.000
_cell.angle_alpha   90.00
_cell.angle_beta   90.00
_cell.angle_gamma   90.00
#
_symmetry.space_group_name_H-M   'P 1'
#
loop_
_entity.id
_entity.type
_entity.pdbx_description
1 polymer ?
#
loop_
_entity_poly.entity_id
_entity_poly.type
_entity_poly.pdbx_seq_one_letter_code
_entity_poly.pdbx_strand_id
1 'polypeptide(L)'
;MLRRSQEYIEEVTEEKVSEEEPIVAMFSFDIVKENARNYGLMFFELFGVYLFWIVLHYISAHLYASWCANLTLAGFLLSPFVVPAPHCQAFRWVINNGSNSITAMWLTLGTWCAKKIIG
;
A
#
# COMPACT_ATOMS: atom_id res chain seq x y z
N MET A 1 19.50 -59.65 23.40
CA MET A 1 18.18 -59.36 22.77
C MET A 1 17.83 -57.87 22.80
N LEU A 2 18.12 -57.13 23.88
CA LEU A 2 17.79 -55.70 23.99
C LEU A 2 18.56 -54.75 23.02
N ARG A 3 19.76 -55.13 22.57
CA ARG A 3 20.54 -54.31 21.62
C ARG A 3 19.89 -54.26 20.23
N ARG A 4 19.34 -55.38 19.75
CA ARG A 4 18.67 -55.46 18.45
C ARG A 4 17.36 -54.66 18.41
N SER A 5 16.64 -54.60 19.53
CA SER A 5 15.43 -53.78 19.63
C SER A 5 15.73 -52.28 19.67
N GLN A 6 16.90 -51.85 20.15
CA GLN A 6 17.28 -50.44 20.14
C GLN A 6 17.68 -49.99 18.72
N GLU A 7 18.49 -50.79 18.04
CA GLU A 7 18.93 -50.55 16.66
C GLU A 7 17.75 -50.45 15.68
N TYR A 8 16.74 -51.30 15.87
CA TYR A 8 15.48 -51.24 15.12
C TYR A 8 14.66 -49.98 15.39
N ILE A 9 14.65 -49.48 16.64
CA ILE A 9 13.92 -48.24 16.97
C ILE A 9 14.61 -47.03 16.35
N GLU A 10 15.95 -47.01 16.32
CA GLU A 10 16.74 -45.94 15.70
C GLU A 10 16.48 -45.87 14.19
N GLU A 11 16.52 -47.01 13.49
CA GLU A 11 16.26 -47.10 12.04
C GLU A 11 14.84 -46.64 11.68
N VAL A 12 13.83 -47.07 12.43
CA VAL A 12 12.43 -46.65 12.24
C VAL A 12 12.23 -45.16 12.55
N THR A 13 13.03 -44.60 13.46
CA THR A 13 12.94 -43.18 13.82
C THR A 13 13.61 -42.31 12.76
N GLU A 14 14.77 -42.71 12.21
CA GLU A 14 15.42 -42.02 11.10
C GLU A 14 14.58 -42.05 9.82
N GLU A 15 13.94 -43.18 9.49
CA GLU A 15 13.08 -43.31 8.32
C GLU A 15 11.90 -42.33 8.39
N LYS A 16 11.22 -42.25 9.55
CA LYS A 16 10.14 -41.28 9.78
C LYS A 16 10.59 -39.83 9.70
N VAL A 17 11.75 -39.51 10.28
CA VAL A 17 12.30 -38.14 10.23
C VAL A 17 12.63 -37.75 8.78
N SER A 18 13.19 -38.67 8.00
CA SER A 18 13.53 -38.46 6.58
C SER A 18 12.30 -38.19 5.70
N GLU A 19 11.17 -38.87 5.96
CA GLU A 19 9.94 -38.66 5.20
C GLU A 19 9.18 -37.37 5.63
N GLU A 20 9.21 -37.02 6.92
CA GLU A 20 8.50 -35.83 7.43
C GLU A 20 9.20 -34.50 7.08
N GLU A 21 10.54 -34.41 7.20
CA GLU A 21 11.31 -33.17 6.93
C GLU A 21 10.95 -32.44 5.61
N PRO A 22 10.95 -33.10 4.43
CA PRO A 22 10.66 -32.43 3.17
C PRO A 22 9.20 -31.95 3.09
N ILE A 23 8.26 -32.64 3.75
CA ILE A 23 6.84 -32.28 3.78
C ILE A 23 6.63 -31.04 4.65
N VAL A 24 7.27 -30.97 5.83
CA VAL A 24 7.16 -29.80 6.73
C VAL A 24 7.83 -28.57 6.12
N ALA A 25 8.96 -28.75 5.41
CA ALA A 25 9.68 -27.67 4.74
C ALA A 25 8.88 -27.11 3.55
N MET A 26 8.27 -27.96 2.73
CA MET A 26 7.43 -27.55 1.60
C MET A 26 6.19 -26.77 2.08
N PHE A 27 5.49 -27.29 3.09
CA PHE A 27 4.33 -26.63 3.68
C PHE A 27 4.68 -25.27 4.30
N SER A 28 5.83 -25.18 4.97
CA SER A 28 6.31 -23.92 5.55
C SER A 28 6.65 -22.89 4.48
N PHE A 29 7.27 -23.31 3.37
CA PHE A 29 7.64 -22.40 2.28
C PHE A 29 6.41 -21.85 1.54
N ASP A 30 5.41 -22.67 1.26
CA ASP A 30 4.17 -22.22 0.61
C ASP A 30 3.37 -21.26 1.49
N ILE A 31 3.29 -21.50 2.81
CA ILE A 31 2.68 -20.56 3.76
C ILE A 31 3.44 -19.23 3.79
N VAL A 32 4.76 -19.26 3.85
CA VAL A 32 5.59 -18.04 3.88
C VAL A 32 5.46 -17.27 2.56
N LYS A 33 5.41 -17.96 1.42
CA LYS A 33 5.24 -17.36 0.09
C LYS A 33 3.85 -16.74 -0.10
N GLU A 34 2.80 -17.45 0.31
CA GLU A 34 1.41 -16.97 0.28
C GLU A 34 1.25 -15.73 1.17
N ASN A 35 1.81 -15.76 2.38
CA ASN A 35 1.81 -14.61 3.30
C ASN A 35 2.61 -13.43 2.75
N ALA A 36 3.82 -13.66 2.21
CA ALA A 36 4.64 -12.61 1.60
C ALA A 36 3.92 -11.95 0.42
N ARG A 37 3.19 -12.73 -0.39
CA ARG A 37 2.35 -12.21 -1.48
C ARG A 37 1.22 -11.34 -0.95
N ASN A 38 0.50 -11.80 0.07
CA ASN A 38 -0.63 -11.06 0.65
C ASN A 38 -0.19 -9.74 1.28
N TYR A 39 0.91 -9.74 2.05
CA TYR A 39 1.49 -8.50 2.59
C TYR A 39 2.03 -7.59 1.49
N GLY A 40 2.69 -8.15 0.47
CA GLY A 40 3.23 -7.39 -0.66
C GLY A 40 2.15 -6.68 -1.47
N LEU A 41 1.04 -7.36 -1.77
CA LEU A 41 -0.11 -6.76 -2.44
C LEU A 41 -0.75 -5.67 -1.58
N MET A 42 -0.96 -5.92 -0.28
CA MET A 42 -1.47 -4.91 0.65
C MET A 42 -0.59 -3.65 0.68
N PHE A 43 0.73 -3.84 0.72
CA PHE A 43 1.69 -2.74 0.74
C PHE A 43 1.65 -1.99 -0.60
N PHE A 44 1.61 -2.70 -1.72
CA PHE A 44 1.56 -2.07 -3.03
C PHE A 44 0.26 -1.30 -3.27
N GLU A 45 -0.87 -1.81 -2.78
CA GLU A 45 -2.16 -1.13 -2.85
C GLU A 45 -2.17 0.15 -2.00
N LEU A 46 -1.66 0.08 -0.77
CA LEU A 46 -1.60 1.24 0.12
C LEU A 46 -0.65 2.30 -0.43
N PHE A 47 0.61 1.94 -0.71
CA PHE A 47 1.62 2.88 -1.21
C PHE A 47 1.33 3.36 -2.63
N GLY A 48 0.73 2.52 -3.46
CA GLY A 48 0.30 2.86 -4.81
C GLY A 48 -0.81 3.91 -4.81
N VAL A 49 -1.83 3.73 -3.97
CA VAL A 49 -2.90 4.72 -3.79
C VAL A 49 -2.33 6.04 -3.24
N TYR A 50 -1.32 6.00 -2.37
CA TYR A 50 -0.67 7.19 -1.84
C TYR A 50 0.06 7.99 -2.92
N LEU A 51 0.92 7.34 -3.69
CA LEU A 51 1.63 7.98 -4.79
C LEU A 51 0.66 8.50 -5.86
N PHE A 52 -0.39 7.74 -6.15
CA PHE A 52 -1.43 8.14 -7.09
C PHE A 52 -2.10 9.46 -6.69
N TRP A 53 -2.53 9.59 -5.44
CA TRP A 53 -3.17 10.84 -4.96
C TRP A 53 -2.22 12.02 -4.96
N ILE A 54 -0.94 11.82 -4.61
CA ILE A 54 0.08 12.88 -4.65
C ILE A 54 0.27 13.39 -6.09
N VAL A 55 0.44 12.47 -7.04
CA VAL A 55 0.63 12.82 -8.46
C VAL A 55 -0.61 13.52 -9.02
N LEU A 56 -1.81 12.98 -8.76
CA LEU A 56 -3.06 13.60 -9.18
C LEU A 56 -3.25 15.01 -8.59
N HIS A 57 -2.99 15.17 -7.29
CA HIS A 57 -3.10 16.47 -6.63
C HIS A 57 -2.11 17.48 -7.22
N TYR A 58 -0.86 17.08 -7.43
CA TYR A 58 0.17 17.93 -8.02
C TYR A 58 -0.19 18.39 -9.45
N ILE A 59 -0.57 17.44 -10.32
CA ILE A 59 -0.93 17.75 -11.71
C ILE A 59 -2.18 18.62 -11.77
N SER A 60 -3.24 18.25 -11.04
CA SER A 60 -4.49 19.01 -11.05
C SER A 60 -4.34 20.44 -10.55
N ALA A 61 -3.51 20.69 -9.53
CA ALA A 61 -3.22 22.04 -9.05
C ALA A 61 -2.56 22.92 -10.13
N HIS A 62 -1.59 22.38 -10.87
CA HIS A 62 -0.91 23.11 -11.95
C HIS A 62 -1.82 23.32 -13.17
N LEU A 63 -2.57 22.30 -13.57
CA LEU A 63 -3.52 22.42 -14.69
C LEU A 63 -4.67 23.38 -14.35
N TYR A 64 -5.17 23.38 -13.12
CA TYR A 64 -6.20 24.32 -12.69
C TYR A 64 -5.70 25.77 -12.74
N ALA A 65 -4.50 26.04 -12.23
CA ALA A 65 -3.91 27.38 -12.25
C ALA A 65 -3.67 27.88 -13.69
N SER A 66 -3.18 27.01 -14.57
CA SER A 66 -2.85 27.38 -15.95
C SER A 66 -4.03 27.45 -16.91
N TRP A 67 -5.12 26.69 -16.70
CA TRP A 67 -6.26 26.66 -17.63
C TRP A 67 -7.50 27.37 -17.08
N CYS A 68 -7.78 27.20 -15.79
CA CYS A 68 -9.01 27.70 -15.16
C CYS A 68 -8.84 29.05 -14.45
N ALA A 69 -7.62 29.34 -13.98
CA ALA A 69 -7.32 30.52 -13.17
C ALA A 69 -6.03 31.24 -13.62
N ASN A 70 -5.94 31.49 -14.94
CA ASN A 70 -4.78 32.15 -15.53
C ASN A 70 -4.53 33.54 -14.90
N LEU A 71 -3.26 33.86 -14.63
CA LEU A 71 -2.81 35.08 -13.94
C LEU A 71 -2.93 36.37 -14.79
N THR A 72 -3.72 36.38 -15.86
CA THR A 72 -3.91 37.54 -16.74
C THR A 72 -5.20 38.26 -16.42
N LEU A 73 -5.29 39.57 -16.70
CA LEU A 73 -6.52 40.35 -16.48
C LEU A 73 -7.72 39.78 -17.25
N ALA A 74 -7.50 39.31 -18.49
CA ALA A 74 -8.51 38.61 -19.28
C ALA A 74 -8.90 37.28 -18.64
N GLY A 75 -7.93 36.50 -18.12
CA GLY A 75 -8.19 35.27 -17.38
C GLY A 75 -9.04 35.50 -16.13
N PHE A 76 -8.78 36.60 -15.40
CA PHE A 76 -9.58 37.00 -14.25
C PHE A 76 -11.04 37.30 -14.62
N LEU A 77 -11.27 38.12 -15.66
CA LEU A 77 -12.62 38.46 -16.12
C LEU A 77 -13.38 37.26 -16.71
N LEU A 78 -12.66 36.33 -17.35
CA LEU A 78 -13.25 35.12 -17.92
C LEU A 78 -13.41 33.99 -16.89
N SER A 79 -12.72 34.06 -15.75
CA SER A 79 -12.76 33.04 -14.69
C SER A 79 -14.18 32.61 -14.26
N PRO A 80 -15.18 33.51 -14.03
CA PRO A 80 -16.52 33.06 -13.65
C PRO A 80 -17.22 32.21 -14.72
N PHE A 81 -16.86 32.37 -15.99
CA PHE A 81 -17.42 31.62 -17.10
C PHE A 81 -16.70 30.29 -17.35
N VAL A 82 -15.40 30.22 -17.03
CA VAL A 82 -14.57 29.03 -17.23
C VAL A 82 -14.63 28.07 -16.03
N VAL A 83 -14.77 28.58 -14.81
CA VAL A 83 -14.88 27.76 -13.58
C VAL A 83 -15.98 26.69 -13.63
N PRO A 84 -17.20 26.92 -14.16
CA PRO A 84 -18.23 25.87 -14.26
C PRO A 84 -17.93 24.82 -15.34
N ALA A 85 -16.88 24.99 -16.16
CA ALA A 85 -16.52 24.01 -17.16
C ALA A 85 -16.15 22.66 -16.52
N PRO A 86 -16.50 21.52 -17.16
CA PRO A 86 -16.39 20.20 -16.56
C PRO A 86 -14.95 19.84 -16.17
N HIS A 87 -13.96 20.26 -16.95
CA HIS A 87 -12.55 20.02 -16.65
C HIS A 87 -12.09 20.79 -15.39
N CYS A 88 -12.49 22.04 -15.23
CA CYS A 88 -12.18 22.84 -14.04
C CYS A 88 -12.85 22.30 -12.77
N GLN A 89 -14.07 21.79 -12.89
CA GLN A 89 -14.76 21.12 -11.79
C GLN A 89 -14.06 19.82 -11.39
N ALA A 90 -13.62 19.02 -12.37
CA ALA A 90 -12.84 17.81 -12.11
C ALA A 90 -11.54 18.12 -11.37
N PHE A 91 -10.75 19.09 -11.85
CA PHE A 91 -9.51 19.49 -11.15
C PHE A 91 -9.78 20.00 -9.74
N ARG A 92 -10.80 20.85 -9.55
CA ARG A 92 -11.18 21.34 -8.22
C ARG A 92 -11.58 20.22 -7.27
N TRP A 93 -12.32 19.23 -7.77
CA TRP A 93 -12.68 18.05 -6.99
C TRP A 93 -11.44 17.24 -6.60
N VAL A 94 -10.52 16.99 -7.55
CA VAL A 94 -9.27 16.26 -7.29
C VAL A 94 -8.39 17.00 -6.29
N ILE A 95 -8.27 18.33 -6.40
CA ILE A 95 -7.48 19.14 -5.47
C ILE A 95 -8.04 19.00 -4.05
N ASN A 96 -9.36 19.21 -3.88
CA ASN A 96 -9.99 19.17 -2.56
C ASN A 96 -9.96 17.77 -1.94
N ASN A 97 -10.39 16.75 -2.69
CA ASN A 97 -10.46 15.39 -2.16
C ASN A 97 -9.07 14.78 -2.03
N GLY A 98 -8.17 15.04 -2.97
CA GLY A 98 -6.78 14.60 -2.91
C GLY A 98 -6.05 15.19 -1.70
N SER A 99 -6.24 16.48 -1.40
CA SER A 99 -5.67 17.10 -0.19
C SER A 99 -6.19 16.46 1.09
N ASN A 100 -7.49 16.16 1.16
CA ASN A 100 -8.09 15.48 2.31
C ASN A 100 -7.51 14.07 2.48
N SER A 101 -7.40 13.31 1.39
CA SER A 101 -6.79 11.98 1.38
C SER A 101 -5.34 12.01 1.85
N ILE A 102 -4.52 12.92 1.32
CA ILE A 102 -3.12 13.09 1.72
C ILE A 102 -3.02 13.47 3.20
N THR A 103 -3.88 14.38 3.67
CA THR A 103 -3.90 14.79 5.09
C THR A 103 -4.26 13.63 6.01
N ALA A 104 -5.28 12.84 5.66
CA ALA A 104 -5.67 11.67 6.43
C ALA A 104 -4.53 10.63 6.56
N MET A 105 -3.70 10.48 5.51
CA MET A 105 -2.51 9.62 5.57
C MET A 105 -1.51 10.13 6.60
N TRP A 106 -1.15 11.41 6.55
CA TRP A 106 -0.21 12.01 7.49
C TRP A 106 -0.72 11.97 8.92
N LEU A 107 -2.02 12.15 9.14
CA LEU A 107 -2.64 12.00 10.45
C LEU A 107 -2.57 10.55 10.96
N THR A 108 -2.78 9.56 10.09
CA THR A 108 -2.69 8.14 10.45
C THR A 108 -1.26 7.77 10.85
N LEU A 109 -0.27 8.19 10.05
CA LEU A 109 1.15 8.00 10.36
C LEU A 109 1.54 8.74 11.64
N GLY A 110 1.12 9.99 11.80
CA GLY A 110 1.37 10.79 13.00
C GLY A 110 0.77 10.14 14.25
N THR A 111 -0.44 9.59 14.16
CA THR A 111 -1.10 8.87 15.27
C THR A 111 -0.35 7.60 15.62
N TRP A 112 0.12 6.84 14.63
CA TRP A 112 0.94 5.65 14.86
C TRP A 112 2.28 6.00 15.55
N CYS A 113 2.95 7.05 15.09
CA CYS A 113 4.18 7.56 15.72
C CYS A 113 3.92 8.04 17.16
N ALA A 114 2.88 8.84 17.37
CA ALA A 114 2.52 9.37 18.69
C ALA A 114 2.23 8.24 19.69
N LYS A 115 1.52 7.19 19.27
CA LYS A 115 1.28 5.99 20.06
C LYS A 115 2.60 5.34 20.53
N LYS A 116 3.63 5.32 19.68
CA LYS A 116 4.95 4.72 20.01
C LYS A 116 5.82 5.60 20.90
N ILE A 117 5.57 6.91 20.93
CA ILE A 117 6.34 7.86 21.75
C ILE A 117 5.72 8.00 23.14
N ILE A 118 4.39 8.01 23.22
CA ILE A 118 3.64 8.23 24.47
C ILE A 118 3.36 6.91 25.20
N GLY A 119 3.26 5.80 24.47
CA GLY A 119 2.95 4.47 25.01
C GLY A 119 4.15 3.57 25.21
#